data_AF-A0A929BKD7-F1
#
_entry.id   AF-A0A929BKD7-F1
#
_cell.length_a   1.000
_cell.length_b   1.000
_cell.length_c   1.000
_cell.angle_alpha   90.00
_cell.angle_beta   90.00
_cell.angle_gamma   90.00
#
_symmetry.space_group_name_H-M   'P 1'
#
loop_
_entity.id
_entity.type
_entity.pdbx_description
1 polymer ?
#
loop_
_entity_poly.entity_id
_entity_poly.type
_entity_poly.pdbx_seq_one_letter_code
_entity_poly.pdbx_strand_id
1 'polypeptide(L)'
;MAEVYQGCIMGEIDEVERLLIVAQEKADGDKSKEIMKLRAYLMDNCYGSRDYRLVVDGDGLRGLGAIEGNVDKLIADTMKKRDMSWTKQGADRMARLISLREMGKLNTRTKCRSKPQQIPARERIIPEEGQYHH
;
A
#
# COMPACT_ATOMS: atom_id res chain seq x y z
N MET A 1 -8.53 8.68 19.37
CA MET A 1 -8.20 7.82 18.22
C MET A 1 -9.14 6.64 18.07
N ALA A 2 -9.44 5.88 19.13
CA ALA A 2 -10.40 4.77 19.06
C ALA A 2 -11.82 5.20 18.63
N GLU A 3 -12.29 6.37 19.11
CA GLU A 3 -13.62 6.89 18.81
C GLU A 3 -13.80 7.31 17.33
N VAL A 4 -12.83 8.02 16.75
CA VAL A 4 -12.85 8.40 15.33
C VAL A 4 -12.85 7.17 14.44
N TYR A 5 -12.02 6.17 14.75
CA TYR A 5 -11.98 4.92 14.00
C TYR A 5 -13.31 4.17 14.06
N GLN A 6 -13.91 4.10 15.25
CA GLN A 6 -15.18 3.42 15.43
C GLN A 6 -16.34 4.15 14.74
N GLY A 7 -16.36 5.48 14.80
CA GLY A 7 -17.33 6.29 14.08
C GLY A 7 -17.23 6.09 12.56
N CYS A 8 -16.03 5.97 12.00
CA CYS A 8 -15.84 5.62 10.58
C CYS A 8 -16.46 4.25 10.24
N ILE A 9 -16.19 3.21 11.05
CA ILE A 9 -16.74 1.86 10.84
C ILE A 9 -18.27 1.88 10.89
N MET A 10 -18.83 2.55 11.88
CA MET A 10 -20.29 2.62 12.08
C MET A 10 -20.98 3.51 11.04
N GLY A 11 -20.24 4.36 10.34
CA GLY A 11 -20.78 5.35 9.40
C GLY A 11 -21.34 6.59 10.10
N GLU A 12 -20.92 6.86 11.34
CA GLU A 12 -21.30 8.02 12.13
C GLU A 12 -20.43 9.24 11.75
N ILE A 13 -20.48 9.59 10.48
CA ILE A 13 -19.58 10.58 9.85
C ILE A 13 -19.70 11.96 10.51
N ASP A 14 -20.91 12.35 10.92
CA ASP A 14 -21.16 13.62 11.62
C ASP A 14 -20.42 13.69 12.97
N GLU A 15 -20.34 12.57 13.70
CA GLU A 15 -19.64 12.52 14.98
C GLU A 15 -18.13 12.52 14.78
N VAL A 16 -17.65 11.79 13.77
CA VAL A 16 -16.24 11.83 13.34
C VAL A 16 -15.83 13.25 12.97
N GLU A 17 -16.65 13.96 12.22
CA GLU A 17 -16.37 15.34 11.81
C GLU A 17 -16.29 16.28 13.01
N ARG A 18 -17.25 16.20 13.94
CA ARG A 18 -17.24 16.99 15.18
C ARG A 18 -15.98 16.76 16.00
N LEU A 19 -15.60 15.49 16.21
CA LEU A 19 -14.41 15.15 16.98
C LEU A 19 -13.12 15.69 16.33
N LEU A 20 -13.03 15.66 15.00
CA LEU A 20 -11.88 16.18 14.27
C LEU A 20 -11.81 17.71 14.28
N ILE A 21 -12.95 18.42 14.24
CA ILE A 21 -13.00 19.88 14.40
C ILE A 21 -12.47 20.27 15.78
N VAL A 22 -12.98 19.64 16.85
CA VAL A 22 -12.53 19.92 18.22
C VAL A 22 -11.05 19.60 18.39
N ALA A 23 -10.55 18.53 17.77
CA ALA A 23 -9.13 18.19 17.81
C ALA A 23 -8.26 19.20 17.04
N GLN A 24 -8.76 19.71 15.91
CA GLN A 24 -8.07 20.69 15.08
C GLN A 24 -7.94 22.04 15.80
N GLU A 25 -9.01 22.50 16.47
CA GLU A 25 -9.03 23.75 17.23
C GLU A 25 -8.08 23.72 18.44
N LYS A 26 -7.89 22.54 19.04
CA LYS A 26 -6.96 22.33 20.16
C LYS A 26 -5.50 22.10 19.73
N ALA A 27 -5.25 21.97 18.43
CA ALA A 27 -3.93 21.68 17.89
C ALA A 27 -3.30 22.93 17.29
N ASP A 28 -2.01 23.12 17.55
CA ASP A 28 -1.26 24.26 17.05
C ASP A 28 -0.37 23.89 15.85
N GLY A 29 -0.10 24.88 15.00
CA GLY A 29 0.89 24.80 13.94
C GLY A 29 0.64 23.64 12.97
N ASP A 30 1.65 22.79 12.76
CA ASP A 30 1.60 21.74 11.76
C ASP A 30 0.63 20.60 12.11
N LYS A 31 0.40 20.33 13.40
CA LYS A 31 -0.60 19.32 13.82
C LYS A 31 -2.01 19.73 13.40
N SER A 32 -2.35 21.01 13.49
CA SER A 32 -3.65 21.51 13.02
C SER A 32 -3.84 21.26 11.52
N LYS A 33 -2.78 21.48 10.73
CA LYS A 33 -2.78 21.22 9.28
C LYS A 33 -2.90 19.73 8.96
N GLU A 34 -2.26 18.85 9.74
CA GLU A 34 -2.39 17.40 9.57
C GLU A 34 -3.81 16.92 9.88
N ILE A 35 -4.43 17.42 10.95
CA ILE A 35 -5.82 17.10 11.29
C ILE A 35 -6.78 17.62 10.21
N MET A 36 -6.54 18.83 9.67
CA MET A 36 -7.33 19.36 8.56
C MET A 36 -7.26 18.45 7.33
N LYS A 37 -6.07 17.97 6.95
CA LYS A 37 -5.88 17.03 5.83
C LYS A 37 -6.58 15.71 6.08
N LEU A 38 -6.48 15.17 7.30
CA LEU A 38 -7.17 13.95 7.70
C LEU A 38 -8.69 14.11 7.60
N ARG A 39 -9.24 15.23 8.10
CA ARG A 39 -10.67 15.54 8.01
C ARG A 39 -11.12 15.60 6.55
N ALA A 40 -10.41 16.35 5.69
CA ALA A 40 -10.75 16.44 4.27
C ALA A 40 -10.77 15.05 3.60
N TYR A 41 -9.73 14.25 3.85
CA TYR A 41 -9.65 12.88 3.31
C TYR A 41 -10.83 12.01 3.77
N LEU A 42 -11.18 12.04 5.06
CA LEU A 42 -12.28 11.24 5.59
C LEU A 42 -13.65 11.69 5.07
N MET A 43 -13.89 13.00 4.91
CA MET A 43 -15.14 13.52 4.34
C MET A 43 -15.30 13.13 2.87
N ASP A 44 -14.22 13.22 2.08
CA ASP A 44 -14.23 12.85 0.66
C ASP A 44 -14.40 11.33 0.44
N ASN A 45 -14.02 10.51 1.43
CA ASN A 45 -14.03 9.04 1.35
C ASN A 45 -14.99 8.38 2.35
N CYS A 46 -15.94 9.15 2.90
CA CYS A 46 -16.78 8.73 4.01
C CYS A 46 -17.63 7.49 3.67
N TYR A 47 -18.13 7.41 2.43
CA TYR A 47 -18.91 6.29 1.92
C TYR A 47 -18.09 4.98 1.87
N GLY A 48 -16.80 5.07 1.53
CA GLY A 48 -15.91 3.90 1.47
C GLY A 48 -15.36 3.47 2.83
N SER A 49 -15.48 4.32 3.85
CA SER A 49 -14.96 4.07 5.21
C SER A 49 -15.94 3.32 6.10
N ARG A 50 -17.23 3.36 5.76
CA ARG A 50 -18.29 2.62 6.46
C ARG A 50 -18.09 1.13 6.28
N ASP A 51 -18.31 0.37 7.34
CA ASP A 51 -18.31 -1.08 7.26
C ASP A 51 -19.37 -1.56 6.27
N TYR A 52 -18.92 -2.15 5.17
CA TYR A 52 -19.78 -2.62 4.09
C TYR A 52 -20.81 -3.66 4.57
N ARG A 53 -20.53 -4.36 5.69
CA ARG A 53 -21.45 -5.31 6.33
C ARG A 53 -22.71 -4.64 6.87
N LEU A 54 -22.69 -3.33 7.09
CA LEU A 54 -23.87 -2.55 7.47
C LEU A 54 -24.78 -2.24 6.26
N VAL A 55 -24.32 -2.52 5.04
CA VAL A 55 -25.03 -2.24 3.78
C VAL A 55 -25.38 -3.53 3.03
N VAL A 56 -24.57 -4.58 3.21
CA VAL A 56 -24.76 -5.88 2.56
C VAL A 56 -25.38 -6.85 3.55
N ASP A 57 -26.62 -7.28 3.30
CA ASP A 57 -27.22 -8.41 4.00
C ASP A 57 -26.54 -9.71 3.54
N GLY A 58 -25.82 -10.36 4.44
CA GLY A 58 -25.14 -11.61 4.15
C GLY A 58 -24.66 -12.29 5.43
N ASP A 59 -24.91 -13.59 5.52
CA ASP A 59 -24.42 -14.39 6.64
C ASP A 59 -22.92 -14.72 6.43
N GLY A 60 -22.13 -14.68 7.50
CA GLY A 60 -20.69 -14.98 7.45
C GLY A 60 -19.76 -13.90 6.88
N LEU A 61 -20.23 -12.65 6.73
CA LEU A 61 -19.39 -11.54 6.27
C LEU A 61 -18.26 -11.20 7.27
N ARG A 62 -17.01 -11.24 6.81
CA ARG A 62 -15.83 -10.88 7.62
C ARG A 62 -15.47 -9.41 7.43
N GLY A 63 -15.04 -8.74 8.50
CA GLY A 63 -14.55 -7.37 8.39
C GLY A 63 -13.33 -7.28 7.46
N LEU A 64 -13.18 -6.15 6.75
CA LEU A 64 -12.08 -5.91 5.80
C LEU A 64 -10.69 -6.09 6.43
N GLY A 65 -10.54 -5.84 7.73
CA GLY A 65 -9.28 -6.08 8.45
C GLY A 65 -8.80 -7.54 8.41
N ALA A 66 -9.70 -8.52 8.23
CA ALA A 66 -9.31 -9.91 8.02
C ALA A 66 -8.70 -10.14 6.62
N ILE A 67 -9.18 -9.41 5.61
CA ILE A 67 -8.63 -9.43 4.25
C ILE A 67 -7.30 -8.68 4.22
N GLU A 68 -7.25 -7.49 4.80
CA GLU A 68 -6.03 -6.67 4.90
C GLU A 68 -4.93 -7.43 5.65
N GLY A 69 -5.23 -8.04 6.80
CA GLY A 69 -4.27 -8.83 7.55
C GLY A 69 -3.79 -10.08 6.81
N ASN A 70 -4.64 -10.74 6.03
CA ASN A 70 -4.22 -11.90 5.23
C ASN A 70 -3.36 -11.49 4.03
N VAL A 71 -3.70 -10.39 3.35
CA VAL A 71 -2.94 -9.86 2.22
C VAL A 71 -1.60 -9.30 2.69
N ASP A 72 -1.60 -8.48 3.75
CA ASP A 72 -0.39 -7.91 4.35
C ASP A 72 0.57 -9.00 4.82
N LYS A 73 0.08 -9.98 5.61
CA LYS A 73 0.93 -11.10 6.05
C LYS A 73 1.50 -11.89 4.87
N LEU A 74 0.71 -12.14 3.83
CA LEU A 74 1.18 -12.91 2.69
C LEU A 74 2.21 -12.14 1.85
N ILE A 75 2.01 -10.84 1.65
CA ILE A 75 2.98 -9.97 0.97
C ILE A 75 4.24 -9.82 1.83
N ALA A 76 4.09 -9.48 3.10
CA ALA A 76 5.19 -9.31 4.05
C ALA A 76 6.01 -10.58 4.22
N ASP A 77 5.39 -11.74 4.41
CA ASP A 77 6.09 -13.02 4.49
C ASP A 77 6.86 -13.34 3.20
N THR A 78 6.26 -13.06 2.04
CA THR A 78 6.91 -13.32 0.74
C THR A 78 8.08 -12.37 0.51
N MET A 79 7.93 -11.10 0.87
CA MET A 79 8.97 -10.08 0.71
C MET A 79 10.10 -10.26 1.73
N LYS A 80 9.79 -10.62 2.97
CA LYS A 80 10.74 -10.86 4.06
C LYS A 80 11.54 -12.15 3.88
N LYS A 81 10.91 -13.24 3.43
CA LYS A 81 11.59 -14.54 3.24
C LYS A 81 12.58 -14.57 2.07
N ARG A 82 12.50 -13.61 1.14
CA ARG A 82 13.37 -13.58 -0.05
C ARG A 82 14.66 -12.79 0.13
N ASP A 83 14.82 -12.07 1.24
CA ASP A 83 16.01 -11.27 1.58
C ASP A 83 16.60 -10.52 0.37
N MET A 84 15.73 -9.79 -0.33
CA MET A 84 16.10 -8.98 -1.50
C MET A 84 15.84 -7.51 -1.22
N SER A 85 16.76 -6.65 -1.67
CA SER A 85 16.53 -5.21 -1.79
C SER A 85 15.50 -4.94 -2.89
N TRP A 86 14.22 -4.98 -2.53
CA TRP A 86 13.11 -4.73 -3.44
C TRP A 86 13.13 -3.30 -3.96
N THR A 87 13.26 -3.12 -5.27
CA THR A 87 12.94 -1.85 -5.91
C THR A 87 11.41 -1.65 -5.92
N LYS A 88 10.93 -0.40 -5.99
CA LYS A 88 9.48 -0.10 -6.07
C LYS A 88 8.78 -0.90 -7.19
N GLN A 89 9.43 -1.02 -8.34
CA GLN A 89 8.93 -1.82 -9.46
C GLN A 89 8.92 -3.33 -9.18
N GLY A 90 9.93 -3.83 -8.46
CA GLY A 90 9.98 -5.23 -8.03
C GLY A 90 8.84 -5.60 -7.08
N ALA A 91 8.53 -4.70 -6.13
CA ALA A 91 7.42 -4.86 -5.20
C ALA A 91 6.05 -4.87 -5.90
N ASP A 92 5.81 -3.93 -6.84
CA ASP A 92 4.56 -3.88 -7.61
C ASP A 92 4.33 -5.16 -8.45
N ARG A 93 5.37 -5.62 -9.16
CA ARG A 93 5.30 -6.86 -9.94
C ARG A 93 5.02 -8.07 -9.05
N MET A 94 5.59 -8.11 -7.86
CA MET A 94 5.34 -9.17 -6.89
C MET A 94 3.92 -9.16 -6.35
N ALA A 95 3.39 -8.00 -6.00
CA ALA A 95 2.00 -7.86 -5.57
C ALA A 95 1.03 -8.36 -6.65
N ARG A 96 1.26 -7.97 -7.91
CA ARG A 96 0.46 -8.46 -9.06
C ARG A 96 0.54 -9.97 -9.23
N LEU A 97 1.73 -10.56 -9.09
CA LEU A 97 1.92 -12.01 -9.20
C LEU A 97 1.16 -12.77 -8.11
N ILE A 98 1.21 -12.26 -6.87
CA ILE A 98 0.45 -12.79 -5.74
C ILE A 98 -1.06 -12.70 -6.03
N SER A 99 -1.57 -11.54 -6.43
CA SER A 99 -2.99 -11.36 -6.73
C SER A 99 -3.48 -12.29 -7.85
N LEU A 100 -2.70 -12.46 -8.91
CA LEU A 100 -3.02 -13.37 -10.01
C LEU A 100 -3.05 -14.84 -9.57
N ARG A 101 -2.18 -15.23 -8.63
CA ARG A 101 -2.18 -16.57 -8.03
C ARG A 101 -3.43 -16.81 -7.18
N GLU A 102 -3.76 -15.87 -6.30
CA GLU A 102 -4.94 -16.02 -5.42
C GLU A 102 -6.26 -15.96 -6.20
N MET A 103 -6.31 -15.20 -7.30
CA MET A 103 -7.44 -15.23 -8.25
C MET A 103 -7.54 -16.54 -9.05
N GLY A 104 -6.65 -17.52 -8.85
CA GLY A 104 -6.61 -18.76 -9.63
C GLY A 104 -6.21 -18.58 -11.10
N LYS A 105 -5.83 -17.35 -11.50
CA LYS A 105 -5.40 -17.01 -12.87
C LYS A 105 -3.95 -17.43 -13.15
N LEU A 106 -3.21 -17.83 -12.13
CA LEU A 106 -1.89 -18.45 -12.23
C LEU A 106 -1.92 -19.84 -11.59
N ASN A 107 -2.02 -20.85 -12.46
CA ASN A 107 -1.94 -22.26 -12.15
C ASN A 107 -0.47 -22.70 -12.00
N THR A 108 0.03 -22.60 -10.77
CA THR A 108 1.24 -23.25 -10.24
C THR A 108 2.60 -22.90 -10.85
N ARG A 109 3.54 -22.60 -9.94
CA ARG A 109 5.02 -22.62 -10.05
C ARG A 109 5.52 -22.60 -11.50
N THR A 110 5.73 -21.41 -12.04
CA THR A 110 6.69 -21.20 -13.12
C THR A 110 8.03 -21.73 -12.59
N LYS A 111 8.37 -22.98 -12.91
CA LYS A 111 9.75 -23.46 -12.73
C LYS A 111 10.56 -22.48 -13.58
N CYS A 112 11.37 -21.64 -12.95
CA CYS A 112 12.30 -20.77 -13.66
C CYS A 112 13.09 -21.65 -14.63
N ARG A 113 12.70 -21.60 -15.90
CA ARG A 113 13.54 -22.01 -17.02
C ARG A 113 13.84 -20.74 -17.79
N SER A 114 14.71 -19.95 -17.23
CA SER A 114 15.57 -19.07 -18.02
C SER A 114 16.95 -19.16 -17.40
N LYS A 115 17.89 -19.69 -18.19
CA LYS A 115 19.32 -19.58 -17.90
C LYS A 115 19.63 -18.09 -17.65
N PRO A 116 20.51 -17.75 -16.71
CA PRO A 116 20.88 -16.35 -16.49
C PRO A 116 21.38 -15.77 -17.81
N GLN A 117 20.59 -14.89 -18.41
CA GLN A 117 20.99 -14.14 -19.58
C GLN A 117 21.98 -13.11 -19.05
N GLN A 118 23.27 -13.33 -19.34
CA GLN A 118 24.32 -12.41 -18.95
C GLN A 118 23.94 -11.02 -19.46
N ILE A 119 23.82 -10.06 -18.54
CA ILE A 119 23.73 -8.65 -18.87
C ILE A 119 25.10 -8.31 -19.48
N PRO A 120 25.21 -7.94 -20.76
CA PRO A 120 26.50 -7.51 -21.30
C PRO A 120 26.94 -6.28 -20.50
N ALA A 121 28.14 -6.36 -19.93
CA ALA A 121 28.75 -5.25 -19.25
C ALA A 121 28.77 -4.05 -20.20
N ARG A 122 28.25 -2.90 -19.74
CA ARG A 122 28.45 -1.63 -20.43
C ARG A 122 29.94 -1.47 -20.69
N GLU A 123 30.35 -1.57 -21.95
CA GLU A 123 31.68 -1.14 -22.39
C GLU A 123 31.84 0.31 -21.95
N ARG A 124 32.84 0.54 -21.08
CA ARG A 124 33.30 1.88 -20.77
C ARG A 124 33.95 2.41 -22.04
N ILE A 125 33.26 3.31 -22.73
CA ILE A 125 33.90 4.17 -23.72
C ILE A 125 34.87 5.06 -22.93
N ILE A 126 36.15 4.75 -23.01
CA ILE A 126 37.23 5.60 -22.52
C ILE A 126 37.35 6.75 -23.54
N PRO A 127 37.23 8.03 -23.14
CA PRO A 127 37.53 9.14 -24.04
C PRO A 127 39.04 9.16 -24.30
N GLU A 128 39.46 9.22 -25.57
CA GLU A 128 40.86 9.41 -25.91
C GLU A 128 41.39 10.72 -25.31
N GLU A 129 42.44 10.60 -24.50
CA GLU A 129 43.19 11.72 -23.97
C GLU A 129 43.91 12.43 -25.11
N GLY A 130 43.56 13.70 -25.31
CA GLY A 130 44.26 14.59 -26.22
C GLY A 130 45.73 14.72 -25.82
N GLN A 131 46.60 14.34 -26.76
CA GLN A 131 48.04 14.55 -26.68
C GLN A 131 48.34 16.06 -26.64
N TYR A 132 48.77 16.56 -25.49
CA TYR A 132 49.56 17.78 -25.39
C TYR A 132 51.04 17.39 -25.36
N HIS A 133 51.80 17.76 -26.39
CA HIS A 133 53.25 17.89 -26.29
C HIS A 133 53.71 19.19 -26.97
N HIS A 134 54.23 20.07 -26.12
CA HIS A 134 55.29 21.09 -26.27
C HIS A 134 55.41 21.95 -27.53
#